data_AF-A0A5N8AAN4-F1
#
_entry.id   AF-A0A5N8AAN4-F1
#
_cell.length_a   1.000
_cell.length_b   1.000
_cell.length_c   1.000
_cell.angle_alpha   90.00
_cell.angle_beta   90.00
_cell.angle_gamma   90.00
#
_symmetry.space_group_name_H-M   'P 1'
#
loop_
_entity.id
_entity.type
_entity.pdbx_description
1 polymer ?
#
loop_
_entity_poly.entity_id
_entity_poly.type
_entity_poly.pdbx_seq_one_letter_code
_entity_poly.pdbx_strand_id
1 'polypeptide(L)'
;MKTLSFVIAAVVATTTLPAMAQSPAKLSPVDAALLKFDKNKDGFVTKAELPAKHPLLDHFDMADKDRDGKLNKRELGIALKML
;
A
#
# COMPACT_ATOMS: atom_id res chain seq x y z
N MET A 1 -50.85 4.51 44.75
CA MET A 1 -49.70 4.49 43.82
C MET A 1 -49.92 3.30 42.89
N LYS A 2 -50.71 3.49 41.82
CA LYS A 2 -50.38 4.01 40.48
C LYS A 2 -49.90 2.88 39.56
N THR A 3 -50.88 2.18 39.00
CA THR A 3 -50.76 1.52 37.69
C THR A 3 -50.79 2.60 36.61
N LEU A 4 -49.98 2.47 35.56
CA LEU A 4 -50.36 2.93 34.23
C LEU A 4 -49.37 2.38 33.19
N SER A 5 -49.88 1.45 32.38
CA SER A 5 -49.29 0.98 31.13
C SER A 5 -49.22 2.12 30.11
N PHE A 6 -48.17 2.17 29.29
CA PHE A 6 -48.26 2.66 27.92
C PHE A 6 -47.32 1.87 27.01
N VAL A 7 -47.89 1.51 25.86
CA VAL A 7 -47.40 0.61 24.80
C VAL A 7 -46.64 1.44 23.75
N ILE A 8 -46.01 0.74 22.79
CA ILE A 8 -45.59 1.19 21.44
C ILE A 8 -44.19 1.86 21.45
N ALA A 9 -43.20 1.55 20.62
CA ALA A 9 -43.19 0.96 19.29
C ALA A 9 -41.84 0.28 19.03
N ALA A 10 -41.88 -0.79 18.23
CA ALA A 10 -40.73 -1.31 17.53
C ALA A 10 -40.10 -0.23 16.63
N VAL A 11 -38.78 -0.02 16.75
CA VAL A 11 -37.93 0.43 15.65
C VAL A 11 -36.75 -0.52 15.59
N VAL A 12 -36.94 -1.57 14.80
CA VAL A 12 -35.82 -2.24 14.13
C VAL A 12 -35.29 -1.25 13.11
N ALA A 13 -34.13 -0.67 13.38
CA ALA A 13 -33.37 0.05 12.37
C ALA A 13 -31.90 -0.29 12.57
N THR A 14 -31.50 -1.33 11.84
CA THR A 14 -30.12 -1.69 11.50
C THR A 14 -29.26 -0.45 11.26
N THR A 15 -28.39 -0.10 12.20
CA THR A 15 -27.34 0.88 11.94
C THR A 15 -26.26 0.19 11.13
N THR A 16 -26.45 0.21 9.82
CA THR A 16 -25.43 -0.13 8.82
C THR A 16 -24.16 0.64 9.15
N LEU A 17 -23.07 -0.07 9.40
CA LEU A 17 -21.73 0.52 9.41
C LEU A 17 -21.56 1.23 8.05
N PRO A 18 -21.21 2.52 8.01
CA PRO A 18 -20.80 3.11 6.75
C PRO A 18 -19.58 2.31 6.29
N ALA A 19 -19.74 1.62 5.16
CA ALA A 19 -18.60 1.13 4.40
C ALA A 19 -17.77 2.36 4.06
N MET A 20 -16.74 2.59 4.86
CA MET A 20 -15.74 3.61 4.60
C MET A 20 -15.11 3.19 3.28
N ALA A 21 -15.62 3.77 2.20
CA ALA A 21 -15.02 3.68 0.88
C ALA A 21 -13.58 4.09 1.08
N GLN A 22 -12.68 3.11 1.12
CA GLN A 22 -11.26 3.35 1.07
C GLN A 22 -11.06 4.12 -0.23
N SER A 23 -10.79 5.42 -0.11
CA SER A 23 -10.33 6.27 -1.19
C SER A 23 -9.43 5.43 -2.09
N PRO A 24 -9.57 5.47 -3.42
CA PRO A 24 -8.70 4.68 -4.29
C PRO A 24 -7.29 5.07 -3.91
N ALA A 25 -6.59 4.17 -3.21
CA ALA A 25 -5.28 4.46 -2.68
C ALA A 25 -4.46 4.80 -3.91
N LYS A 26 -4.08 6.07 -4.05
CA LYS A 26 -3.06 6.46 -5.01
C LYS A 26 -1.84 5.68 -4.57
N LEU A 27 -1.65 4.51 -5.16
CA LEU A 27 -0.49 3.66 -4.94
C LEU A 27 0.72 4.57 -5.05
N SER A 28 1.55 4.59 -4.01
CA SER A 28 2.77 5.38 -4.09
C SER A 28 3.59 4.86 -5.28
N PRO A 29 4.41 5.70 -5.93
CA PRO A 29 5.27 5.25 -7.02
C PRO A 29 6.10 4.02 -6.62
N VAL A 30 6.49 3.95 -5.34
CA VAL A 30 7.16 2.81 -4.73
C VAL A 30 6.27 1.57 -4.72
N ASP A 31 5.04 1.67 -4.21
CA ASP A 31 4.12 0.53 -4.17
C ASP A 31 3.78 0.02 -5.58
N ALA A 32 3.63 0.94 -6.55
CA ALA A 32 3.42 0.57 -7.95
C ALA A 32 4.63 -0.16 -8.55
N ALA A 33 5.85 0.26 -8.20
CA ALA A 33 7.07 -0.42 -8.62
C ALA A 33 7.24 -1.78 -7.96
N LEU A 34 6.96 -1.90 -6.65
CA LEU A 34 6.93 -3.19 -5.95
C LEU A 34 5.93 -4.12 -6.62
N LEU A 35 4.68 -3.71 -6.82
CA LEU A 35 3.68 -4.56 -7.50
C LEU A 35 4.12 -5.03 -8.90
N LYS A 36 5.03 -4.30 -9.56
CA LYS A 36 5.47 -4.58 -10.92
C LYS A 36 6.76 -5.41 -10.97
N PHE A 37 7.66 -5.24 -10.01
CA PHE A 37 8.99 -5.86 -10.03
C PHE A 37 9.22 -6.86 -8.89
N ASP A 38 8.64 -6.64 -7.70
CA ASP A 38 8.74 -7.53 -6.53
C ASP A 38 7.95 -8.82 -6.80
N LYS A 39 8.63 -9.81 -7.41
CA LYS A 39 8.01 -11.06 -7.86
C LYS A 39 7.80 -12.00 -6.69
N ASN A 40 8.73 -12.00 -5.73
CA ASN A 40 8.69 -12.84 -4.55
C ASN A 40 7.84 -12.21 -3.40
N LYS A 41 7.41 -10.95 -3.55
CA LYS A 41 6.57 -10.20 -2.60
C LYS A 41 7.22 -10.05 -1.23
N ASP A 42 8.54 -9.93 -1.19
CA ASP A 42 9.28 -9.75 0.05
C ASP A 42 9.37 -8.28 0.49
N GLY A 43 8.92 -7.35 -0.37
CA GLY A 43 8.95 -5.91 -0.13
C GLY A 43 10.24 -5.23 -0.58
N PHE A 44 11.11 -5.94 -1.29
CA PHE A 44 12.35 -5.48 -1.86
C PHE A 44 12.35 -5.68 -3.38
N VAL A 45 13.23 -4.98 -4.09
CA VAL A 45 13.44 -5.16 -5.53
C VAL A 45 14.90 -5.42 -5.79
N THR A 46 15.20 -6.60 -6.32
CA THR A 46 16.57 -6.98 -6.71
C THR A 46 16.88 -6.63 -8.16
N LYS A 47 18.16 -6.54 -8.52
CA LYS A 47 18.58 -6.39 -9.94
C LYS A 47 18.11 -7.54 -10.83
N ALA A 48 17.92 -8.74 -10.27
CA ALA A 48 17.43 -9.91 -10.98
C ALA A 48 15.92 -9.83 -11.30
N GLU A 49 15.18 -9.08 -10.49
CA GLU A 49 13.76 -8.82 -10.68
C GLU A 49 13.48 -7.68 -11.66
N LEU A 50 14.42 -6.74 -11.75
CA LEU A 50 14.40 -5.67 -12.75
C LEU A 50 14.78 -6.20 -14.14
N PRO A 51 14.15 -5.68 -15.20
CA PRO A 51 14.59 -6.01 -16.56
C PRO A 51 15.98 -5.43 -16.83
N ALA A 52 16.83 -6.18 -17.53
CA ALA A 52 18.25 -5.85 -17.76
C ALA A 52 18.55 -4.50 -18.46
N LYS A 53 17.52 -3.80 -18.95
CA LYS A 53 17.62 -2.47 -19.55
C LYS A 53 16.71 -1.43 -18.86
N HIS A 54 16.34 -1.65 -17.60
CA HIS A 54 15.54 -0.67 -16.88
C HIS A 54 16.41 0.55 -16.51
N PRO A 55 15.94 1.79 -16.71
CA PRO A 55 16.64 2.99 -16.24
C PRO A 55 16.81 3.05 -14.71
N LEU A 56 16.08 2.21 -13.97
CA LEU A 56 16.29 2.04 -12.52
C LEU A 56 17.64 1.40 -12.22
N LEU A 57 18.19 0.57 -13.12
CA LEU A 57 19.47 -0.10 -12.89
C LEU A 57 20.63 0.90 -12.76
N ASP A 58 20.61 1.98 -13.53
CA ASP A 58 21.64 3.03 -13.48
C ASP A 58 21.61 3.78 -12.14
N HIS A 59 20.41 3.96 -11.56
CA HIS A 59 20.22 4.59 -10.26
C HIS A 59 20.20 3.59 -9.10
N PHE A 60 20.21 2.28 -9.38
CA PHE A 60 20.12 1.23 -8.38
C PHE A 60 21.31 1.31 -7.43
N ASP A 61 22.53 1.33 -7.97
CA ASP A 61 23.76 1.39 -7.19
C ASP A 61 23.90 2.70 -6.40
N MET A 62 23.24 3.77 -6.84
CA MET A 62 23.18 5.05 -6.10
C MET A 62 22.17 5.02 -4.96
N ALA A 63 21.07 4.28 -5.15
CA ALA A 63 19.98 4.17 -4.20
C ALA A 63 20.20 3.08 -3.15
N ASP A 64 20.89 2.00 -3.50
CA ASP A 64 21.32 0.89 -2.63
C ASP A 64 22.41 1.39 -1.67
N LYS A 65 21.98 1.91 -0.52
CA LYS A 65 22.87 2.56 0.46
C LYS A 65 23.58 1.54 1.33
N ASP A 66 22.91 0.43 1.64
CA ASP A 66 23.48 -0.64 2.45
C ASP A 66 24.28 -1.66 1.61
N ARG A 67 24.24 -1.55 0.28
CA ARG A 67 24.97 -2.37 -0.70
C ARG A 67 24.66 -3.85 -0.55
N ASP A 68 23.41 -4.15 -0.24
CA ASP A 68 22.94 -5.50 -0.04
C ASP A 68 22.45 -6.16 -1.36
N GLY A 69 22.46 -5.40 -2.46
CA GLY A 69 22.06 -5.85 -3.79
C GLY A 69 20.55 -5.84 -4.04
N LYS A 70 19.76 -5.24 -3.15
CA LYS A 70 18.31 -5.05 -3.26
C LYS A 70 17.91 -3.64 -2.83
N LEU A 71 16.83 -3.12 -3.39
CA LEU A 71 16.27 -1.85 -2.97
C LEU A 71 15.10 -2.11 -2.04
N ASN A 72 15.19 -1.64 -0.80
CA ASN A 72 14.04 -1.60 0.09
C ASN A 72 13.05 -0.50 -0.36
N LYS A 73 11.86 -0.44 0.24
CA LYS A 73 10.83 0.56 -0.10
C LYS A 73 11.33 2.01 -0.11
N ARG A 74 12.22 2.38 0.82
CA ARG A 74 12.76 3.74 0.90
C ARG A 74 13.75 3.99 -0.23
N GLU A 75 14.67 3.06 -0.45
CA GLU A 75 15.69 3.17 -1.49
C GLU A 75 15.09 3.11 -2.88
N LEU A 76 14.10 2.26 -3.11
CA LEU A 76 13.34 2.22 -4.36
C LEU A 76 12.65 3.56 -4.63
N GLY A 77 12.11 4.21 -3.59
CA GLY A 77 11.58 5.57 -3.70
C GLY A 77 12.62 6.63 -4.05
N ILE A 78 13.84 6.49 -3.54
CA ILE A 78 14.97 7.35 -3.91
C ILE A 78 15.37 7.11 -5.37
N ALA A 79 15.52 5.85 -5.77
CA ALA A 79 15.85 5.46 -7.15
C ALA A 79 14.80 6.00 -8.15
N LEU A 80 13.52 5.87 -7.84
CA LEU A 80 12.41 6.39 -8.65
C LEU A 80 12.37 7.92 -8.70
N LYS A 81 12.90 8.61 -7.68
CA LYS A 81 12.97 10.07 -7.63
C LYS A 81 14.18 10.63 -8.40
N MET A 82 15.17 9.78 -8.69
CA MET A 82 16.36 10.12 -9.48
C MET A 82 16.19 9.88 -10.99
N LEU A 83 15.13 9.16 -11.37
CA LEU A 83 14.71 8.88 -12.73
C LEU A 83 14.03 10.09 -13.38
#